data_AF-A0A7V6JIV6-F1
#
_entry.id   AF-A0A7V6JIV6-F1
#
_cell.length_a   1.000
_cell.length_b   1.000
_cell.length_c   1.000
_cell.angle_alpha   90.00
_cell.angle_beta   90.00
_cell.angle_gamma   90.00
#
_symmetry.space_group_name_H-M   'P 1'
#
loop_
_entity.id
_entity.type
_entity.pdbx_description
1 polymer ?
#
loop_
_entity_poly.entity_id
_entity_poly.type
_entity_poly.pdbx_seq_one_letter_code
_entity_poly.pdbx_strand_id
1 'polypeptide(L)'
;MAYCVRCGVELQKGLETCPLCNTEVVLPDDNGIEEGMRPFSERIPRDVRPRVNLAPSRAFVILVTFIILVPLLITLIIDFSTNRTITWSFYPVTSLVLLWILIAYPSLLKGHTTFQVITMDILSIAVFLMSLDLYSGSFPEWSQYPALALLLIWVYIAIPILLTWKKIYLIAIIWCSGTAVFLFALDKLTGGRDWFLTLGLPVLVLVSLAAITIVVMAKKAKNKPLLITGVSLLTVSVLTIGIDALTNLFVHGKLLIAAWSPILAAVFIPAAVLLFIVNASPELKAYFIKKFHI
;
A
#
# COMPACT_ATOMS: atom_id res chain seq x y z
N MET A 1 -57.68 5.17 23.68
CA MET A 1 -58.71 4.66 24.63
C MET A 1 -58.60 5.54 25.86
N ALA A 2 -59.71 6.09 26.38
CA ALA A 2 -59.66 7.10 27.43
C ALA A 2 -59.94 6.48 28.80
N TYR A 3 -59.20 6.90 29.82
CA TYR A 3 -59.42 6.51 31.21
C TYR A 3 -59.79 7.76 32.02
N CYS A 4 -60.67 7.62 33.00
CA CYS A 4 -60.97 8.74 33.89
C CYS A 4 -59.77 9.05 34.79
N VAL A 5 -59.29 10.30 34.78
CA VAL A 5 -58.15 10.75 35.60
C VAL A 5 -58.38 10.61 37.11
N ARG A 6 -59.64 10.58 37.56
CA ARG A 6 -59.98 10.54 38.99
C ARG A 6 -60.24 9.13 39.52
N CYS A 7 -61.03 8.32 38.81
CA CYS A 7 -61.39 6.97 39.27
C CYS A 7 -60.67 5.83 38.52
N GLY A 8 -59.94 6.13 37.43
CA GLY A 8 -59.15 5.14 36.68
C GLY A 8 -59.97 4.15 35.84
N VAL A 9 -61.30 4.29 35.79
CA VAL A 9 -62.17 3.41 35.01
C VAL A 9 -62.04 3.74 33.52
N GLU A 10 -62.01 2.70 32.69
CA GLU A 10 -61.99 2.81 31.23
C GLU A 10 -63.33 3.34 30.73
N LEU A 11 -63.27 4.40 29.92
CA LEU A 11 -64.46 5.08 29.40
C LEU A 11 -64.73 4.63 27.97
N GLN A 12 -66.02 4.42 27.66
CA GLN A 12 -66.45 4.24 26.26
C GLN A 12 -66.26 5.54 25.47
N LYS A 13 -65.99 5.40 24.16
CA LYS A 13 -65.74 6.53 23.28
C LYS A 13 -67.00 7.41 23.15
N GLY A 14 -66.86 8.72 23.36
CA GLY A 14 -67.94 9.71 23.19
C GLY A 14 -68.64 10.19 24.47
N LEU A 15 -68.19 9.77 25.66
CA LEU A 15 -68.68 10.31 26.94
C LEU A 15 -67.95 11.62 27.31
N GLU A 16 -68.72 12.67 27.58
CA GLU A 16 -68.19 13.97 28.06
C GLU A 16 -67.93 13.98 29.58
N THR A 17 -68.64 13.14 30.34
CA THR A 17 -68.49 13.02 31.80
C THR A 17 -68.42 11.56 32.24
N CYS A 18 -67.64 11.28 33.27
CA CYS A 18 -67.53 9.93 33.84
C CYS A 18 -68.81 9.59 34.64
N PRO A 19 -69.55 8.51 34.31
CA PRO A 19 -70.82 8.18 34.98
C PRO A 19 -70.67 7.77 36.45
N LEU A 20 -69.45 7.43 36.89
CA LEU A 20 -69.18 6.93 38.24
C LEU A 20 -68.82 8.03 39.24
N CYS A 21 -68.00 8.99 38.81
CA CYS A 21 -67.50 10.07 39.67
C CYS A 21 -67.87 11.47 39.17
N ASN A 22 -68.66 11.55 38.10
CA ASN A 22 -69.16 12.75 37.44
C ASN A 22 -68.06 13.77 37.07
N THR A 23 -66.83 13.30 36.86
CA THR A 23 -65.69 14.13 36.46
C THR A 23 -65.68 14.26 34.93
N GLU A 24 -65.46 15.46 34.42
CA GLU A 24 -65.37 15.77 32.99
C GLU A 24 -64.22 15.02 32.33
N VAL A 25 -64.47 14.49 31.13
CA VAL A 25 -63.54 13.65 30.39
C VAL A 25 -62.74 14.52 29.44
N VAL A 26 -61.49 14.80 29.79
CA VAL A 26 -60.55 15.48 28.91
C VAL A 26 -59.94 14.45 27.97
N LEU A 27 -60.40 14.44 26.72
CA LEU A 27 -59.76 13.68 25.64
C LEU A 27 -58.56 14.50 25.13
N PRO A 28 -57.36 13.90 24.96
CA PRO A 28 -56.31 14.54 24.19
C PRO A 28 -56.86 14.75 22.76
N ASP A 29 -56.89 15.98 22.28
CA ASP A 29 -57.23 16.28 20.90
C ASP A 29 -56.22 15.55 20.00
N ASP A 30 -56.69 14.60 19.18
CA ASP A 30 -55.90 14.00 18.09
C ASP A 30 -55.65 15.01 16.93
N ASN A 31 -56.08 16.27 17.11
CA ASN A 31 -55.94 17.34 16.16
C ASN A 31 -54.59 18.04 16.32
N GLY A 32 -53.64 17.66 15.47
CA GLY A 32 -52.43 18.44 15.22
C GLY A 32 -51.26 18.04 16.11
N ILE A 33 -50.68 16.87 15.86
CA ILE A 33 -49.24 16.71 16.09
C ILE A 33 -48.57 17.70 15.13
N GLU A 34 -48.36 18.94 15.56
CA GLU A 34 -47.35 19.79 14.96
C GLU A 34 -46.04 19.00 15.07
N GLU A 35 -45.48 18.64 13.91
CA GLU A 35 -44.12 18.12 13.78
C GLU A 35 -43.14 19.21 14.21
N GLY A 36 -43.09 19.47 15.51
CA GLY A 36 -42.40 20.57 16.12
C GLY A 36 -41.86 20.13 17.47
N MET A 37 -40.59 19.72 17.44
CA MET A 37 -39.74 19.50 18.62
C MET A 37 -39.93 18.15 19.34
N ARG A 38 -39.34 17.10 18.76
CA ARG A 38 -38.86 15.95 19.55
C ARG A 38 -37.74 16.47 20.46
N PRO A 39 -37.88 16.49 21.80
CA PRO A 39 -36.77 16.83 22.67
C PRO A 39 -35.80 15.64 22.66
N PHE A 40 -34.56 15.91 22.25
CA PHE A 40 -33.43 14.99 22.16
C PHE A 40 -33.46 13.93 21.04
N SER A 41 -32.67 14.17 19.99
CA SER A 41 -32.10 13.07 19.20
C SER A 41 -31.01 12.38 20.02
N GLU A 42 -31.15 11.09 20.31
CA GLU A 42 -30.17 10.24 20.99
C GLU A 42 -28.94 9.90 20.10
N ARG A 43 -28.62 10.79 19.16
CA ARG A 43 -27.37 10.71 18.40
C ARG A 43 -26.41 11.69 19.06
N ILE A 44 -25.59 11.16 19.97
CA ILE A 44 -24.40 11.86 20.48
C ILE A 44 -23.71 12.48 19.24
N PRO A 45 -23.50 13.82 19.20
CA PRO A 45 -22.76 14.42 18.10
C PRO A 45 -21.42 13.72 18.07
N ARG A 46 -21.14 13.01 16.96
CA ARG A 46 -19.87 12.34 16.77
C ARG A 46 -18.84 13.45 16.82
N ASP A 47 -18.05 13.51 17.89
CA ASP A 47 -17.05 14.53 18.11
C ASP A 47 -16.13 14.53 16.87
N VAL A 48 -16.36 15.50 15.97
CA VAL A 48 -15.60 15.61 14.74
C VAL A 48 -14.28 16.16 15.22
N ARG A 49 -13.34 15.26 15.52
CA ARG A 49 -11.98 15.65 15.90
C ARG A 49 -11.57 16.76 14.95
N PRO A 50 -11.21 17.96 15.46
CA PRO A 50 -10.76 19.03 14.60
C PRO A 50 -9.66 18.43 13.73
N ARG A 51 -9.76 18.62 12.40
CA ARG A 51 -8.68 18.22 11.50
C ARG A 51 -7.50 19.09 11.89
N VAL A 52 -6.65 18.56 12.77
CA VAL A 52 -5.38 19.18 13.10
C VAL A 52 -4.61 19.09 11.81
N ASN A 53 -4.48 20.21 11.12
CA ASN A 53 -3.62 20.31 9.97
C ASN A 53 -2.19 20.12 10.50
N LEU A 54 -1.71 18.87 10.51
CA LEU A 54 -0.31 18.51 10.72
C LEU A 54 0.58 18.98 9.55
N ALA A 55 0.15 20.02 8.82
CA ALA A 55 1.00 20.69 7.86
C ALA A 55 2.01 21.51 8.67
N PRO A 56 3.32 21.21 8.59
CA PRO A 56 4.34 21.96 9.30
C PRO A 56 4.19 23.44 8.95
N SER A 57 4.09 24.28 9.98
CA SER A 57 4.04 25.72 9.79
C SER A 57 5.37 26.18 9.17
N ARG A 58 5.35 27.30 8.42
CA ARG A 58 6.60 27.88 7.88
C ARG A 58 7.64 28.12 8.98
N ALA A 59 7.20 28.43 10.20
CA ALA A 59 8.06 28.57 11.38
C ALA A 59 8.78 27.27 11.75
N PHE A 60 8.11 26.11 11.66
CA PHE A 60 8.74 24.81 11.88
C PHE A 60 9.89 24.57 10.90
N VAL A 61 9.69 24.86 9.62
CA VAL A 61 10.73 24.67 8.59
C VAL A 61 11.93 25.58 8.83
N ILE A 62 11.69 26.84 9.19
CA ILE A 62 12.74 27.81 9.51
C ILE A 62 13.56 27.32 10.72
N LEU A 63 12.88 26.83 11.76
CA LEU A 63 13.53 26.27 12.94
C LEU A 63 14.39 25.04 12.58
N VAL A 64 13.84 24.08 11.83
CA VAL A 64 14.59 22.90 11.39
C VAL A 64 15.78 23.29 10.52
N THR A 65 15.61 24.28 9.63
CA THR A 65 16.70 24.82 8.81
C THR A 65 17.83 25.36 9.67
N PHE A 66 17.51 26.12 10.72
CA PHE A 66 18.51 26.65 11.64
C PHE A 66 19.24 25.54 12.41
N ILE A 67 18.50 24.54 12.91
CA ILE A 67 19.07 23.39 13.61
C ILE A 67 20.04 22.60 12.72
N ILE A 68 19.74 22.44 11.43
CA ILE A 68 20.60 21.71 10.48
C ILE A 68 21.79 22.56 10.03
N LEU A 69 21.60 23.86 9.85
CA LEU A 69 22.63 24.78 9.37
C LEU A 69 23.82 24.88 10.35
N VAL A 70 23.55 24.90 11.65
CA VAL A 70 24.60 25.01 12.68
C VAL A 70 25.65 23.89 12.59
N PRO A 71 25.31 22.58 12.67
CA PRO A 71 26.29 21.50 12.54
C PRO A 71 26.92 21.43 11.13
N LEU A 72 26.18 21.82 10.08
CA LEU A 72 26.72 21.91 8.73
C LEU A 72 27.87 22.92 8.66
N LEU A 73 27.67 24.14 9.19
CA LEU A 73 28.70 25.17 9.21
C LEU A 73 29.86 24.79 10.13
N ILE A 74 29.59 24.23 11.32
CA ILE A 74 30.64 23.81 12.25
C ILE A 74 31.57 22.78 11.61
N THR A 75 31.00 21.71 11.03
CA THR A 75 31.80 20.64 10.40
C THR A 75 32.61 21.16 9.22
N LEU A 76 32.03 22.05 8.40
CA LEU A 76 32.72 22.68 7.27
C LEU A 76 33.85 23.63 7.72
N ILE A 77 33.63 24.46 8.75
CA ILE A 77 34.63 25.39 9.27
C ILE A 77 35.82 24.63 9.88
N ILE A 78 35.55 23.58 10.66
CA ILE A 78 36.61 22.76 11.27
C ILE A 78 37.47 22.11 10.19
N ASP A 79 36.84 21.44 9.22
CA ASP A 79 37.57 20.74 8.16
C ASP A 79 38.38 21.69 7.29
N PHE A 80 37.81 22.85 6.92
CA PHE A 80 38.52 23.87 6.16
C PHE A 80 39.67 24.50 6.95
N SER A 81 39.49 24.71 8.25
CA SER A 81 40.53 25.27 9.14
C SER A 81 41.71 24.31 9.30
N THR A 82 41.44 23.02 9.48
CA THR A 82 42.47 21.98 9.70
C THR A 82 43.16 21.57 8.41
N ASN A 83 42.40 21.29 7.34
CA ASN A 83 42.90 20.60 6.16
C ASN A 83 43.09 21.53 4.95
N ARG A 84 42.67 22.82 5.03
CA ARG A 84 42.63 23.81 3.93
C ARG A 84 41.89 23.34 2.67
N THR A 85 41.22 22.20 2.77
CA THR A 85 40.54 21.47 1.70
C THR A 85 39.34 20.76 2.32
N ILE A 86 38.36 20.39 1.49
CA ILE A 86 37.19 19.62 1.93
C ILE A 86 37.59 18.14 1.90
N THR A 87 37.70 17.54 3.08
CA THR A 87 38.15 16.14 3.23
C THR A 87 37.09 15.29 3.95
N TRP A 88 36.79 15.57 5.21
CA TRP A 88 35.83 14.77 5.99
C TRP A 88 34.47 15.46 6.08
N SER A 89 34.40 16.78 5.91
CA SER A 89 33.14 17.53 6.01
C SER A 89 32.17 17.24 4.88
N PHE A 90 32.62 16.66 3.77
CA PHE A 90 31.74 16.31 2.65
C PHE A 90 30.60 15.36 3.06
N TYR A 91 30.90 14.32 3.85
CA TYR A 91 29.91 13.34 4.30
C TYR A 91 28.79 13.96 5.18
N PRO A 92 29.09 14.68 6.28
CA PRO A 92 28.05 15.32 7.08
C PRO A 92 27.34 16.44 6.32
N VAL A 93 28.04 17.23 5.50
CA VAL A 93 27.42 18.32 4.72
C VAL A 93 26.39 17.77 3.73
N THR A 94 26.76 16.80 2.90
CA THR A 94 25.84 16.20 1.91
C THR A 94 24.65 15.51 2.58
N SER A 95 24.87 14.86 3.73
CA SER A 95 23.80 14.20 4.50
C SER A 95 22.81 15.20 5.11
N LEU A 96 23.32 16.30 5.67
CA LEU A 96 22.50 17.37 6.25
C LEU A 96 21.73 18.14 5.16
N VAL A 97 22.35 18.34 3.98
CA VAL A 97 21.67 18.92 2.81
C VAL A 97 20.55 18.01 2.33
N LEU A 98 20.78 16.70 2.20
CA LEU A 98 19.73 15.73 1.83
C LEU A 98 18.57 15.79 2.84
N LEU A 99 18.87 15.73 4.13
CA LEU A 99 17.87 15.78 5.19
C LEU A 99 17.07 17.08 5.14
N TRP A 100 17.75 18.20 4.88
CA TRP A 100 17.08 19.48 4.69
C TRP A 100 16.13 19.45 3.49
N ILE A 101 16.56 18.94 2.33
CA ILE A 101 15.71 18.86 1.13
C ILE A 101 14.45 18.01 1.40
N LEU A 102 14.60 16.84 2.02
CA LEU A 102 13.48 15.92 2.31
C LEU A 102 12.44 16.52 3.26
N ILE A 103 12.85 17.40 4.19
CA ILE A 103 11.94 18.04 5.14
C ILE A 103 11.40 19.37 4.59
N ALA A 104 12.26 20.19 3.99
CA ALA A 104 11.94 21.55 3.56
C ALA A 104 11.09 21.55 2.28
N TYR A 105 11.36 20.67 1.32
CA TYR A 105 10.62 20.61 0.06
C TYR A 105 9.11 20.39 0.24
N PRO A 106 8.62 19.35 0.96
CA PRO A 106 7.19 19.11 1.15
C PRO A 106 6.49 20.18 2.01
N SER A 107 7.25 20.94 2.79
CA SER A 107 6.71 21.88 3.78
C SER A 107 6.69 23.34 3.32
N LEU A 108 7.62 23.76 2.45
CA LEU A 108 7.72 25.14 1.97
C LEU A 108 6.74 25.45 0.85
N LEU A 109 6.45 24.46 0.02
CA LEU A 109 5.74 24.70 -1.22
C LEU A 109 4.26 24.28 -1.09
N LYS A 110 3.37 25.27 -1.00
CA LYS A 110 1.92 25.06 -0.97
C LYS A 110 1.42 24.73 -2.38
N GLY A 111 0.74 23.60 -2.55
CA GLY A 111 0.06 23.23 -3.79
C GLY A 111 0.70 22.11 -4.62
N HIS A 112 1.72 21.41 -4.11
CA HIS A 112 2.26 20.23 -4.79
C HIS A 112 1.36 19.01 -4.66
N THR A 113 1.40 18.18 -5.71
CA THR A 113 0.87 16.82 -5.65
C THR A 113 1.86 15.92 -4.91
N THR A 114 1.37 14.91 -4.18
CA THR A 114 2.22 13.91 -3.50
C THR A 114 3.24 13.27 -4.45
N PHE A 115 2.87 13.12 -5.72
CA PHE A 115 3.76 12.63 -6.76
C PHE A 115 5.02 13.49 -6.92
N GLN A 116 4.88 14.82 -7.01
CA GLN A 116 6.02 15.74 -7.17
C GLN A 116 6.98 15.68 -5.98
N VAL A 117 6.48 15.49 -4.76
CA VAL A 117 7.31 15.28 -3.56
C VAL A 117 8.13 14.01 -3.69
N ILE A 118 7.47 12.88 -3.97
CA ILE A 118 8.15 11.60 -4.16
C ILE A 118 9.20 11.68 -5.28
N THR A 119 8.91 12.37 -6.39
CA THR A 119 9.87 12.53 -7.48
C THR A 119 11.13 13.29 -7.06
N MET A 120 10.97 14.37 -6.29
CA MET A 120 12.11 15.15 -5.82
C MET A 120 12.90 14.41 -4.75
N ASP A 121 12.24 13.69 -3.85
CA ASP A 121 12.90 12.89 -2.82
C ASP A 121 13.76 11.78 -3.45
N ILE A 122 13.21 11.02 -4.41
CA ILE A 122 13.94 9.96 -5.12
C ILE A 122 15.13 10.53 -5.88
N LEU A 123 14.93 11.65 -6.60
CA LEU A 123 16.01 12.32 -7.32
C LEU A 123 17.10 12.83 -6.38
N SER A 124 16.71 13.44 -5.25
CA SER A 124 17.67 13.96 -4.27
C SER A 124 18.50 12.85 -3.65
N ILE A 125 17.88 11.72 -3.32
CA ILE A 125 18.59 10.54 -2.79
C ILE A 125 19.54 9.97 -3.84
N ALA A 126 19.10 9.86 -5.11
CA ALA A 126 19.96 9.36 -6.18
C ALA A 126 21.20 10.25 -6.40
N VAL A 127 21.01 11.57 -6.44
CA VAL A 127 22.10 12.55 -6.55
C VAL A 127 23.03 12.48 -5.35
N PHE A 128 22.49 12.35 -4.14
CA PHE A 128 23.29 12.18 -2.92
C PHE A 128 24.18 10.94 -2.99
N LEU A 129 23.64 9.79 -3.39
CA LEU A 129 24.41 8.55 -3.50
C LEU A 129 25.50 8.66 -4.59
N MET A 130 25.19 9.25 -5.74
CA MET A 130 26.18 9.50 -6.79
C MET A 130 27.27 10.48 -6.35
N SER A 131 26.90 11.51 -5.58
CA SER A 131 27.83 12.47 -4.99
C SER A 131 28.80 11.81 -4.02
N LEU A 132 28.32 10.88 -3.18
CA LEU A 132 29.18 10.12 -2.26
C LEU A 132 30.15 9.20 -2.99
N ASP A 133 29.69 8.53 -4.05
CA ASP A 133 30.50 7.63 -4.85
C ASP A 133 31.60 8.39 -5.61
N LEU A 134 31.24 9.53 -6.21
CA LEU A 134 32.20 10.43 -6.85
C LEU A 134 33.31 10.87 -5.90
N TYR A 135 32.93 11.15 -4.66
CA TYR A 135 33.88 11.57 -3.63
C TYR A 135 34.74 10.42 -3.09
N SER A 136 34.22 9.20 -3.06
CA SER A 136 34.94 8.02 -2.59
C SER A 136 36.10 7.58 -3.51
N GLY A 137 36.14 8.09 -4.74
CA GLY A 137 37.29 8.02 -5.65
C GLY A 137 37.05 7.17 -6.89
N SER A 138 36.49 5.96 -6.76
CA SER A 138 36.20 5.09 -7.90
C SER A 138 34.81 5.37 -8.48
N PHE A 139 34.68 6.51 -9.18
CA PHE A 139 33.44 6.81 -9.88
C PHE A 139 33.40 6.14 -11.26
N PRO A 140 32.29 5.48 -11.64
CA PRO A 140 31.15 5.05 -10.82
C PRO A 140 31.20 3.53 -10.53
N GLU A 141 31.20 3.13 -9.25
CA GLU A 141 31.26 1.71 -8.88
C GLU A 141 29.98 1.25 -8.15
N TRP A 142 29.64 1.85 -7.01
CA TRP A 142 28.58 1.31 -6.15
C TRP A 142 27.30 2.14 -6.17
N SER A 143 27.33 3.44 -6.51
CA SER A 143 26.09 4.26 -6.50
C SER A 143 25.14 3.96 -7.65
N GLN A 144 25.64 3.37 -8.74
CA GLN A 144 24.84 3.06 -9.91
C GLN A 144 23.75 2.04 -9.60
N TYR A 145 24.03 1.06 -8.74
CA TYR A 145 23.07 0.04 -8.33
C TYR A 145 21.83 0.64 -7.64
N PRO A 146 21.95 1.38 -6.52
CA PRO A 146 20.80 2.01 -5.88
C PRO A 146 20.19 3.12 -6.74
N ALA A 147 20.96 3.85 -7.55
CA ALA A 147 20.40 4.87 -8.44
C ALA A 147 19.47 4.26 -9.51
N LEU A 148 19.86 3.14 -10.12
CA LEU A 148 19.02 2.40 -11.06
C LEU A 148 17.78 1.80 -10.36
N ALA A 149 17.93 1.32 -9.13
CA ALA A 149 16.80 0.79 -8.36
C ALA A 149 15.79 1.89 -8.00
N LEU A 150 16.28 3.07 -7.59
CA LEU A 150 15.47 4.26 -7.32
C LEU A 150 14.72 4.73 -8.58
N LEU A 151 15.38 4.70 -9.75
CA LEU A 151 14.73 4.98 -11.03
C LEU A 151 13.62 3.97 -11.33
N LEU A 152 13.85 2.67 -11.12
CA LEU A 152 12.83 1.64 -11.32
C LEU A 152 11.63 1.84 -10.37
N ILE A 153 11.87 2.14 -9.09
CA ILE A 153 10.82 2.47 -8.12
C ILE A 153 10.02 3.69 -8.58
N TRP A 154 10.70 4.72 -9.07
CA TRP A 154 10.04 5.90 -9.62
C TRP A 154 9.14 5.55 -10.81
N VAL A 155 9.61 4.71 -11.74
CA VAL A 155 8.79 4.23 -12.87
C VAL A 155 7.56 3.47 -12.37
N TYR A 156 7.70 2.61 -11.35
CA TYR A 156 6.56 1.89 -10.80
C TYR A 156 5.49 2.80 -10.19
N ILE A 157 5.88 3.88 -9.54
CA ILE A 157 4.96 4.83 -8.92
C ILE A 157 4.37 5.78 -9.98
N ALA A 158 5.20 6.28 -10.90
CA ALA A 158 4.79 7.27 -11.89
C ALA A 158 3.78 6.71 -12.90
N ILE A 159 3.97 5.47 -13.34
CA ILE A 159 3.19 4.90 -14.44
C ILE A 159 1.70 4.73 -14.12
N PRO A 160 1.26 4.18 -12.96
CA PRO A 160 -0.17 4.13 -12.60
C PRO A 160 -0.80 5.50 -12.32
N ILE A 161 0.02 6.51 -12.00
CA ILE A 161 -0.45 7.88 -11.77
C ILE A 161 -0.67 8.60 -13.11
N LEU A 162 0.27 8.43 -14.05
CA LEU A 162 0.21 9.02 -15.39
C LEU A 162 -0.78 8.29 -16.31
N LEU A 163 -0.79 6.96 -16.26
CA LEU A 163 -1.76 6.12 -16.96
C LEU A 163 -2.87 5.73 -15.98
N THR A 164 -4.09 6.18 -16.25
CA THR A 164 -5.26 5.72 -15.50
C THR A 164 -5.34 4.19 -15.48
N TRP A 165 -5.73 3.59 -14.35
CA TRP A 165 -5.94 2.14 -14.15
C TRP A 165 -6.83 1.45 -15.20
N LYS A 166 -7.55 2.22 -16.03
CA LYS A 166 -8.24 1.73 -17.24
C LYS A 166 -7.29 1.05 -18.24
N LYS A 167 -6.02 1.47 -18.31
CA LYS A 167 -5.00 0.94 -19.21
C LYS A 167 -4.04 -0.04 -18.50
N ILE A 168 -4.59 -0.92 -17.65
CA ILE A 168 -3.83 -1.89 -16.83
C ILE A 168 -2.80 -2.71 -17.64
N TYR A 169 -3.13 -3.08 -18.88
CA TYR A 169 -2.25 -3.84 -19.76
C TYR A 169 -0.98 -3.06 -20.12
N LEU A 170 -1.10 -1.76 -20.42
CA LEU A 170 0.07 -0.91 -20.71
C LEU A 170 0.94 -0.70 -19.47
N ILE A 171 0.32 -0.54 -18.29
CA ILE A 171 1.04 -0.42 -17.01
C ILE A 171 1.89 -1.67 -16.77
N ALA A 172 1.30 -2.86 -16.93
CA ALA A 172 2.01 -4.13 -16.76
C ALA A 172 3.16 -4.32 -17.76
N ILE A 173 2.96 -3.93 -19.03
CA ILE A 173 4.02 -3.98 -20.05
C ILE A 173 5.18 -3.05 -19.68
N ILE A 174 4.89 -1.82 -19.26
CA ILE A 174 5.93 -0.85 -18.89
C ILE A 174 6.67 -1.33 -17.64
N TRP A 175 5.98 -1.91 -16.65
CA TRP A 175 6.64 -2.48 -15.48
C TRP A 175 7.54 -3.66 -15.83
N CYS A 176 7.08 -4.60 -16.67
CA CYS A 176 7.91 -5.72 -17.12
C CYS A 176 9.09 -5.26 -18.01
N SER A 177 8.88 -4.23 -18.83
CA SER A 177 9.98 -3.64 -19.61
C SER A 177 10.99 -2.93 -18.71
N GLY A 178 10.51 -2.18 -17.70
CA GLY A 178 11.34 -1.52 -16.70
C GLY A 178 12.20 -2.50 -15.91
N THR A 179 11.65 -3.63 -15.44
CA THR A 179 12.45 -4.69 -14.80
C THR A 179 13.47 -5.28 -15.75
N ALA A 180 13.09 -5.54 -17.00
CA ALA A 180 14.01 -6.10 -17.99
C ALA A 180 15.21 -5.17 -18.23
N VAL A 181 14.96 -3.87 -18.44
CA VAL A 181 16.00 -2.86 -18.61
C VAL A 181 16.87 -2.74 -17.36
N PHE A 182 16.28 -2.75 -16.16
CA PHE A 182 17.02 -2.73 -14.91
C PHE A 182 17.94 -3.94 -14.75
N LEU A 183 17.42 -5.16 -14.97
CA LEU A 183 18.22 -6.39 -14.88
C LEU A 183 19.32 -6.44 -15.95
N PHE A 184 19.03 -5.96 -17.16
CA PHE A 184 20.04 -5.85 -18.23
C PHE A 184 21.15 -4.85 -17.87
N ALA A 185 20.79 -3.70 -17.29
CA ALA A 185 21.77 -2.74 -16.81
C ALA A 185 22.67 -3.36 -15.73
N LEU A 186 22.09 -4.11 -14.77
CA LEU A 186 22.85 -4.83 -13.75
C LEU A 186 23.80 -5.87 -14.35
N ASP A 187 23.37 -6.60 -15.39
CA ASP A 187 24.23 -7.56 -16.08
C ASP A 187 25.45 -6.89 -16.71
N LYS A 188 25.29 -5.71 -17.31
CA LYS A 188 26.42 -4.93 -17.84
C LYS A 188 27.33 -4.37 -16.74
N LEU A 189 26.78 -3.93 -15.61
CA LEU A 189 27.57 -3.40 -14.49
C LEU A 189 28.35 -4.49 -13.74
N THR A 190 27.82 -5.71 -13.68
CA THR A 190 28.44 -6.85 -12.97
C THR A 190 29.48 -7.62 -13.80
N GLY A 191 29.93 -7.06 -14.92
CA GLY A 191 30.97 -7.64 -15.75
C GLY A 191 30.47 -8.65 -16.80
N GLY A 192 29.18 -8.62 -17.15
CA GLY A 192 28.66 -9.23 -18.38
C GLY A 192 28.79 -10.76 -18.47
N ARG A 193 28.32 -11.50 -17.46
CA ARG A 193 28.27 -12.98 -17.52
C ARG A 193 27.06 -13.52 -18.29
N ASP A 194 26.38 -12.67 -19.07
CA ASP A 194 25.15 -12.96 -19.80
C ASP A 194 24.05 -13.61 -18.93
N TRP A 195 24.05 -13.31 -17.63
CA TRP A 195 23.08 -13.88 -16.69
C TRP A 195 21.69 -13.31 -16.94
N PHE A 196 21.59 -12.10 -17.50
CA PHE A 196 20.31 -11.54 -17.91
C PHE A 196 19.60 -12.43 -18.93
N LEU A 197 20.27 -12.86 -20.01
CA LEU A 197 19.63 -13.65 -21.06
C LEU A 197 19.36 -15.09 -20.62
N THR A 198 20.26 -15.66 -19.83
CA THR A 198 20.20 -17.08 -19.43
C THR A 198 19.33 -17.32 -18.20
N LEU A 199 19.25 -16.36 -17.28
CA LEU A 199 18.52 -16.50 -16.01
C LEU A 199 17.48 -15.39 -15.81
N GLY A 200 17.87 -14.12 -15.92
CA GLY A 200 17.02 -12.97 -15.58
C GLY A 200 15.75 -12.86 -16.44
N LEU A 201 15.90 -12.93 -17.75
CA LEU A 201 14.82 -12.82 -18.73
C LEU A 201 13.87 -14.04 -18.66
N PRO A 202 14.35 -15.30 -18.64
CA PRO A 202 13.48 -16.47 -18.43
C PRO A 202 12.69 -16.40 -17.13
N VAL A 203 13.31 -16.01 -16.00
CA VAL A 203 12.63 -15.85 -14.72
C VAL A 203 11.58 -14.73 -14.79
N LEU A 204 11.90 -13.59 -15.39
CA LEU A 204 10.96 -12.49 -15.56
C LEU A 204 9.74 -12.92 -16.41
N VAL A 205 9.96 -13.67 -17.49
CA VAL A 205 8.89 -14.21 -18.32
C VAL A 205 8.00 -15.16 -17.51
N LEU A 206 8.58 -16.09 -16.75
CA LEU A 206 7.80 -17.00 -15.88
C LEU A 206 6.94 -16.24 -14.86
N VAL A 207 7.51 -15.24 -14.19
CA VAL A 207 6.78 -14.40 -13.21
C VAL A 207 5.65 -13.63 -13.91
N SER A 208 5.91 -13.07 -15.09
CA SER A 208 4.89 -12.32 -15.85
C SER A 208 3.74 -13.23 -16.31
N LEU A 209 4.05 -14.45 -16.77
CA LEU A 209 3.04 -15.46 -17.15
C LEU A 209 2.20 -15.87 -15.93
N ALA A 210 2.83 -16.12 -14.78
CA ALA A 210 2.15 -16.44 -13.53
C ALA A 210 1.21 -15.30 -13.08
N ALA A 211 1.65 -14.04 -13.19
CA ALA A 211 0.80 -12.90 -12.88
C ALA A 211 -0.40 -12.80 -13.84
N ILE A 212 -0.18 -13.02 -15.14
CA ILE A 212 -1.25 -13.01 -16.15
C ILE A 212 -2.29 -14.10 -15.87
N THR A 213 -1.87 -15.33 -15.58
CA THR A 213 -2.82 -16.42 -15.29
C THR A 213 -3.68 -16.10 -14.06
N ILE A 214 -3.08 -15.58 -12.99
CA ILE A 214 -3.81 -15.19 -11.77
C ILE A 214 -4.81 -14.06 -12.08
N VAL A 215 -4.40 -13.03 -12.81
CA VAL A 215 -5.29 -11.89 -13.16
C VAL A 215 -6.42 -12.33 -14.08
N VAL A 216 -6.15 -13.15 -15.09
CA VAL A 216 -7.18 -13.68 -16.00
C VAL A 216 -8.18 -14.53 -15.24
N MET A 217 -7.72 -15.37 -14.31
CA MET A 217 -8.60 -16.18 -13.47
C MET A 217 -9.42 -15.33 -12.51
N ALA A 218 -8.82 -14.31 -11.88
CA ALA A 218 -9.53 -13.38 -11.01
C ALA A 218 -10.66 -12.64 -11.76
N LYS A 219 -10.46 -12.30 -13.04
CA LYS A 219 -11.49 -11.67 -13.89
C LYS A 219 -12.58 -12.65 -14.31
N LYS A 220 -12.23 -13.89 -14.69
CA LYS A 220 -13.21 -14.90 -15.18
C LYS A 220 -14.02 -15.53 -14.05
N ALA A 221 -13.43 -15.77 -12.88
CA ALA A 221 -14.02 -16.54 -11.79
C ALA A 221 -14.46 -15.67 -10.60
N LYS A 222 -14.95 -14.44 -10.86
CA LYS A 222 -15.26 -13.41 -9.84
C LYS A 222 -16.12 -13.91 -8.67
N ASN A 223 -17.00 -14.88 -8.90
CA ASN A 223 -17.93 -15.41 -7.91
C ASN A 223 -17.44 -16.71 -7.21
N LYS A 224 -16.23 -17.19 -7.53
CA LYS A 224 -15.66 -18.44 -7.01
C LYS A 224 -14.28 -18.18 -6.37
N PRO A 225 -14.21 -17.54 -5.19
CA PRO A 225 -12.94 -17.18 -4.55
C PRO A 225 -12.07 -18.40 -4.24
N LEU A 226 -12.67 -19.52 -3.81
CA LEU A 226 -11.92 -20.77 -3.57
C LEU A 226 -11.20 -21.28 -4.83
N LEU A 227 -11.84 -21.19 -5.99
CA LEU A 227 -11.24 -21.58 -7.27
C LEU A 227 -10.05 -20.67 -7.62
N ILE A 228 -10.19 -19.35 -7.42
CA ILE A 228 -9.11 -18.39 -7.65
C ILE A 228 -7.91 -18.69 -6.76
N THR A 229 -8.15 -18.94 -5.46
CA THR A 229 -7.09 -19.29 -4.49
C THR A 229 -6.44 -20.63 -4.82
N GLY A 230 -7.19 -21.64 -5.25
CA GLY A 230 -6.62 -22.93 -5.68
C GLY A 230 -5.72 -22.78 -6.91
N VAL A 231 -6.17 -22.03 -7.92
CA VAL A 231 -5.38 -21.79 -9.14
C VAL A 231 -4.15 -20.92 -8.86
N SER A 232 -4.24 -19.93 -7.96
CA SER A 232 -3.08 -19.12 -7.60
C SER A 232 -2.01 -19.96 -6.89
N LEU A 233 -2.39 -20.86 -5.98
CA LEU A 233 -1.47 -21.80 -5.33
C LEU A 233 -0.78 -22.74 -6.33
N LEU A 234 -1.53 -23.32 -7.27
CA LEU A 234 -0.93 -24.13 -8.34
C LEU A 234 0.03 -23.32 -9.21
N THR A 235 -0.37 -22.10 -9.58
CA THR A 235 0.46 -21.22 -10.42
C THR A 235 1.77 -20.88 -9.71
N VAL A 236 1.72 -20.56 -8.41
CA VAL A 236 2.90 -20.29 -7.60
C VAL A 236 3.79 -21.53 -7.48
N SER A 237 3.22 -22.73 -7.32
CA SER A 237 3.97 -23.99 -7.31
C SER A 237 4.72 -24.23 -8.63
N VAL A 238 4.06 -24.01 -9.77
CA VAL A 238 4.71 -24.13 -11.09
C VAL A 238 5.82 -23.08 -11.25
N LEU A 239 5.58 -21.85 -10.79
CA LEU A 239 6.56 -20.77 -10.82
C LEU A 239 7.82 -21.13 -10.02
N THR A 240 7.67 -21.63 -8.79
CA THR A 240 8.82 -21.97 -7.94
C THR A 240 9.63 -23.14 -8.49
N ILE A 241 8.97 -24.15 -9.05
CA ILE A 241 9.65 -25.26 -9.76
C ILE A 241 10.41 -24.73 -10.98
N GLY A 242 9.79 -23.83 -11.76
CA GLY A 242 10.44 -23.21 -12.92
C GLY A 242 11.67 -22.39 -12.54
N ILE A 243 11.59 -21.59 -11.47
CA ILE A 243 12.73 -20.82 -10.96
C ILE A 243 13.83 -21.75 -10.48
N ASP A 244 13.52 -22.77 -9.67
CA ASP A 244 14.52 -23.73 -9.17
C ASP A 244 15.22 -24.45 -10.33
N ALA A 245 14.47 -24.94 -11.32
CA ALA A 245 15.02 -25.57 -12.52
C ALA A 245 15.96 -24.63 -13.31
N LEU A 246 15.56 -23.38 -13.53
CA LEU A 246 16.41 -22.38 -14.21
C LEU A 246 17.66 -22.03 -13.41
N THR A 247 17.54 -21.89 -12.08
CA THR A 247 18.71 -21.61 -11.23
C THR A 247 19.68 -22.78 -11.21
N ASN A 248 19.20 -24.02 -11.13
CA ASN A 248 20.05 -25.21 -11.17
C ASN A 248 20.71 -25.41 -12.54
N LEU A 249 19.99 -25.08 -13.63
CA LEU A 249 20.55 -25.07 -14.97
C LEU A 249 21.69 -24.05 -15.08
N PHE A 250 21.51 -22.84 -14.55
CA PHE A 250 22.51 -21.78 -14.61
C PHE A 250 23.75 -22.09 -13.76
N VAL A 251 23.56 -22.62 -12.54
CA VAL A 251 24.67 -22.87 -11.60
C VAL A 251 25.40 -24.18 -11.88
N HIS A 252 24.66 -25.26 -12.16
CA HIS A 252 25.21 -26.62 -12.25
C HIS A 252 25.21 -27.19 -13.67
N GLY A 253 24.65 -26.48 -14.65
CA GLY A 253 24.51 -26.98 -16.02
C GLY A 253 23.55 -28.16 -16.18
N LYS A 254 22.77 -28.49 -15.15
CA LYS A 254 21.85 -29.64 -15.12
C LYS A 254 20.46 -29.20 -14.67
N LEU A 255 19.43 -29.77 -15.32
CA LEU A 255 18.04 -29.64 -14.90
C LEU A 255 17.77 -30.55 -13.70
N LEU A 256 18.24 -30.13 -12.52
CA LEU A 256 17.88 -30.77 -11.26
C LEU A 256 16.76 -29.98 -10.59
N ILE A 257 15.74 -30.70 -10.12
CA ILE A 257 14.62 -30.15 -9.33
C ILE A 257 14.80 -30.72 -7.92
N ALA A 258 15.69 -30.13 -7.13
CA ALA A 258 16.20 -30.82 -5.95
C ALA A 258 16.44 -29.96 -4.70
N ALA A 259 16.55 -28.64 -4.81
CA ALA A 259 17.04 -27.85 -3.68
C ALA A 259 15.92 -27.34 -2.76
N TRP A 260 14.88 -26.68 -3.29
CA TRP A 260 13.86 -26.02 -2.46
C TRP A 260 12.45 -26.01 -3.06
N SER A 261 12.29 -26.15 -4.38
CA SER A 261 10.95 -26.17 -4.99
C SER A 261 10.08 -27.38 -4.61
N PRO A 262 10.60 -28.62 -4.39
CA PRO A 262 9.75 -29.76 -4.03
C PRO A 262 9.04 -29.56 -2.69
N ILE A 263 9.68 -28.89 -1.73
CA ILE A 263 9.13 -28.60 -0.41
C ILE A 263 7.89 -27.70 -0.54
N LEU A 264 8.02 -26.62 -1.33
CA LEU A 264 6.91 -25.69 -1.59
C LEU A 264 5.79 -26.38 -2.38
N ALA A 265 6.14 -27.20 -3.36
CA ALA A 265 5.19 -27.95 -4.15
C ALA A 265 4.40 -28.97 -3.30
N ALA A 266 5.06 -29.65 -2.36
CA ALA A 266 4.42 -30.58 -1.44
C ALA A 266 3.40 -29.92 -0.50
N VAL A 267 3.50 -28.62 -0.25
CA VAL A 267 2.52 -27.85 0.54
C VAL A 267 1.42 -27.27 -0.36
N PHE A 268 1.79 -26.61 -1.45
CA PHE A 268 0.84 -25.88 -2.29
C PHE A 268 -0.04 -26.77 -3.16
N ILE A 269 0.48 -27.90 -3.66
CA ILE A 269 -0.30 -28.80 -4.52
C ILE A 269 -1.43 -29.46 -3.73
N PRO A 270 -1.21 -30.11 -2.56
CA PRO A 270 -2.30 -30.69 -1.79
C PRO A 270 -3.31 -29.63 -1.30
N ALA A 271 -2.84 -28.45 -0.88
CA ALA A 271 -3.72 -27.35 -0.50
C ALA A 271 -4.61 -26.90 -1.67
N ALA A 272 -4.05 -26.76 -2.87
CA ALA A 272 -4.83 -26.42 -4.06
C ALA A 272 -5.84 -27.51 -4.42
N VAL A 273 -5.45 -28.79 -4.35
CA VAL A 273 -6.34 -29.93 -4.59
C VAL A 273 -7.52 -29.92 -3.61
N LEU A 274 -7.25 -29.71 -2.32
CA LEU A 274 -8.30 -29.58 -1.30
C LEU A 274 -9.27 -28.43 -1.63
N LEU A 275 -8.76 -27.26 -2.03
CA LEU A 275 -9.61 -26.14 -2.42
C LEU A 275 -10.48 -26.45 -3.65
N PHE A 276 -9.97 -27.21 -4.61
CA PHE A 276 -10.77 -27.65 -5.76
C PHE A 276 -11.87 -28.64 -5.35
N ILE A 277 -11.55 -29.60 -4.47
CA ILE A 277 -12.54 -30.54 -3.92
C ILE A 277 -13.64 -29.77 -3.20
N VAL A 278 -13.28 -28.89 -2.27
CA VAL A 278 -14.25 -28.08 -1.50
C VAL A 278 -15.08 -27.17 -2.41
N ASN A 279 -14.48 -26.63 -3.48
CA ASN A 279 -15.22 -25.83 -4.46
C ASN A 279 -16.19 -26.66 -5.31
N ALA A 280 -15.92 -27.95 -5.55
CA ALA A 280 -16.78 -28.85 -6.31
C ALA A 280 -17.95 -29.41 -5.47
N SER A 281 -17.74 -29.64 -4.17
CA SER A 281 -18.73 -30.25 -3.28
C SER A 281 -19.45 -29.22 -2.41
N PRO A 282 -20.76 -28.96 -2.63
CA PRO A 282 -21.52 -27.99 -1.83
C PRO A 282 -21.67 -28.41 -0.37
N GLU A 283 -21.74 -29.72 -0.10
CA GLU A 283 -21.86 -30.28 1.25
C GLU A 283 -20.64 -29.98 2.12
N LEU A 284 -19.41 -30.24 1.61
CA LEU A 284 -18.19 -29.89 2.33
C LEU A 284 -18.08 -28.39 2.53
N LYS A 285 -18.45 -27.58 1.53
CA LYS A 285 -18.45 -26.12 1.65
C LYS A 285 -19.37 -25.66 2.79
N ALA A 286 -20.58 -26.20 2.88
CA ALA A 286 -21.51 -25.91 3.97
C ALA A 286 -20.99 -26.38 5.35
N TYR A 287 -20.34 -27.55 5.39
CA TYR A 287 -19.69 -28.06 6.60
C TYR A 287 -18.58 -27.12 7.09
N PHE A 288 -17.70 -26.67 6.19
CA PHE A 288 -16.63 -25.73 6.50
C PHE A 288 -17.16 -24.37 6.99
N ILE A 289 -18.16 -23.80 6.31
CA ILE A 289 -18.85 -22.57 6.73
C ILE A 289 -19.38 -22.70 8.17
N LYS A 290 -20.07 -23.83 8.46
CA LYS A 290 -20.63 -24.10 9.79
C LYS A 290 -19.55 -24.27 10.87
N LYS A 291 -18.44 -24.92 10.55
CA LYS A 291 -17.39 -25.24 11.52
C LYS A 291 -16.45 -24.06 11.80
N PHE A 292 -16.15 -23.27 10.78
CA PHE A 292 -15.20 -22.16 10.86
C PHE A 292 -15.86 -20.79 11.06
N HIS A 293 -17.19 -20.71 11.06
CA HIS A 293 -17.95 -19.47 11.24
C HIS A 293 -17.60 -18.37 10.21
N ILE A 294 -17.37 -18.77 8.95
CA ILE A 294 -17.09 -17.90 7.78
C ILE A 294 -18.27 -17.97 6.83
#